data_AF-A5HBZ2-F1
#
_entry.id   AF-A5HBZ2-F1
#
_cell.length_a   1.000
_cell.length_b   1.000
_cell.length_c   1.000
_cell.angle_alpha   90.00
_cell.angle_beta   90.00
_cell.angle_gamma   90.00
#
_symmetry.space_group_name_H-M   'P 1'
#
loop_
_entity.id
_entity.type
_entity.pdbx_description
1 polymer ?
#
loop_
_entity_poly.entity_id
_entity_poly.type
_entity_poly.pdbx_seq_one_letter_code
_entity_poly.pdbx_strand_id
1 'polypeptide(L)'
;ISAESGTFKRQQDMSREVGLDVRYPLSGRLTLDVTANTDFAQVEADEQQVNLDRFPLFFPERRRFFQEGSGNFDFSLGSGGRLFNSRRIGLTPTAKPLPVPVIGGARLVGRAGAWDIGLLEVQTKQI
;
A
#
# COMPACT_ATOMS: atom_id res chain seq x y z
N ILE A 1 26.29 9.27 -51.60
CA ILE A 1 25.13 9.26 -50.68
C ILE A 1 25.24 7.96 -49.89
N SER A 2 25.82 8.00 -48.69
CA SER A 2 26.00 6.82 -47.84
C SER A 2 24.80 6.68 -46.93
N ALA A 3 24.09 5.55 -47.00
CA ALA A 3 22.98 5.26 -46.11
C ALA A 3 23.53 4.60 -44.84
N GLU A 4 23.40 5.28 -43.70
CA GLU A 4 23.65 4.68 -42.39
C GLU A 4 22.50 3.73 -42.05
N SER A 5 22.77 2.43 -42.06
CA SER A 5 21.84 1.41 -41.58
C SER A 5 21.89 1.33 -40.05
N GLY A 6 21.14 2.20 -39.37
CA GLY A 6 20.95 2.15 -37.92
C GLY A 6 20.19 0.90 -37.51
N THR A 7 20.85 -0.03 -36.81
CA THR A 7 20.22 -1.23 -36.26
C THR A 7 19.60 -0.89 -34.91
N PHE A 8 18.26 -0.78 -34.84
CA PHE A 8 17.55 -0.60 -33.57
C PHE A 8 17.54 -1.91 -32.77
N LYS A 9 18.40 -2.02 -31.76
CA LYS A 9 18.33 -3.11 -30.76
C LYS A 9 17.25 -2.78 -29.74
N ARG A 10 16.07 -3.40 -29.88
CA ARG A 10 15.03 -3.38 -28.85
C ARG A 10 15.51 -4.25 -27.68
N GLN A 11 16.17 -3.65 -26.69
CA GLN A 11 16.38 -4.31 -25.39
C GLN A 11 15.01 -4.42 -24.72
N GLN A 12 14.37 -5.58 -24.87
CA GLN A 12 13.25 -5.96 -24.01
C GLN A 12 13.85 -6.37 -22.67
N ASP A 13 14.00 -5.42 -21.76
CA ASP A 13 14.20 -5.73 -20.35
C ASP A 13 12.88 -6.30 -19.83
N MET A 14 12.76 -7.63 -19.92
CA MET A 14 11.63 -8.35 -19.36
C MET A 14 11.83 -8.44 -17.84
N SER A 15 11.55 -7.35 -17.13
CA SER A 15 11.51 -7.35 -15.67
C SER A 15 10.30 -8.17 -15.22
N ARG A 16 10.55 -9.37 -14.69
CA ARG A 16 9.51 -10.24 -14.16
C ARG A 16 9.29 -9.90 -12.69
N GLU A 17 8.21 -9.19 -12.40
CA GLU A 17 7.77 -8.92 -11.02
C GLU A 17 6.88 -10.07 -10.53
N VAL A 18 7.13 -10.54 -9.31
CA VAL A 18 6.36 -11.61 -8.67
C VAL A 18 5.97 -11.12 -7.28
N GLY A 19 4.67 -11.09 -7.02
CA GLY A 19 4.08 -10.83 -5.72
C GLY A 19 3.48 -12.10 -5.11
N LEU A 20 3.37 -12.12 -3.79
CA LEU A 20 2.72 -13.19 -3.03
C LEU A 20 1.83 -12.57 -1.96
N ASP A 21 0.59 -13.04 -1.88
CA ASP A 21 -0.36 -12.70 -0.83
C ASP A 21 -0.86 -13.99 -0.17
N VAL A 22 -0.83 -14.01 1.16
CA VAL A 22 -1.29 -15.15 1.97
C VAL A 22 -2.23 -14.65 3.04
N ARG A 23 -3.38 -15.31 3.16
CA ARG A 23 -4.35 -15.12 4.25
C ARG A 23 -4.51 -16.40 5.03
N TYR A 24 -4.42 -16.30 6.34
CA TYR A 24 -4.56 -17.44 7.24
C TYR A 24 -5.45 -17.10 8.44
N PRO A 25 -6.64 -17.71 8.58
CA PRO A 25 -7.47 -17.56 9.76
C PRO A 25 -6.88 -18.39 10.92
N LEU A 26 -6.24 -17.71 11.88
CA LEU A 26 -5.68 -18.35 13.08
C LEU A 26 -6.79 -18.90 14.00
N SER A 27 -7.94 -18.22 14.04
CA SER A 27 -9.16 -18.72 14.68
C SER A 27 -10.38 -18.18 13.93
N GLY A 28 -11.59 -18.65 14.26
CA GLY A 28 -12.82 -18.18 13.61
C GLY A 28 -13.09 -16.67 13.70
N ARG A 29 -12.29 -15.93 14.49
CA ARG A 29 -12.41 -14.48 14.68
C ARG A 29 -11.05 -13.74 14.62
N LEU A 30 -9.95 -14.41 14.26
CA LEU A 30 -8.60 -13.82 14.21
C LEU A 30 -7.91 -14.24 12.91
N THR A 31 -7.43 -13.27 12.14
CA THR A 31 -6.85 -13.49 10.82
C THR A 31 -5.47 -12.85 10.70
N LEU A 32 -4.54 -13.61 10.14
CA LEU A 32 -3.21 -13.16 9.74
C LEU A 32 -3.18 -13.02 8.22
N ASP A 33 -2.80 -11.84 7.75
CA ASP A 33 -2.54 -11.55 6.34
C ASP A 33 -1.07 -11.18 6.16
N VAL A 34 -0.42 -11.76 5.15
CA VAL A 34 0.96 -11.47 4.80
C VAL A 34 1.03 -11.18 3.32
N THR A 35 1.76 -10.14 2.95
CA THR A 35 1.98 -9.75 1.56
C THR A 35 3.46 -9.49 1.32
N ALA A 36 3.96 -9.86 0.15
CA ALA A 36 5.33 -9.65 -0.28
C ALA A 36 5.36 -9.26 -1.75
N ASN A 37 6.08 -8.18 -2.07
CA ASN A 37 6.20 -7.60 -3.42
C ASN A 37 4.86 -7.48 -4.15
N THR A 38 3.78 -7.17 -3.43
CA THR A 38 2.48 -6.95 -4.06
C THR A 38 2.48 -5.64 -4.85
N ASP A 39 1.87 -5.68 -6.01
CA ASP A 39 1.61 -4.48 -6.80
C ASP A 39 0.40 -3.74 -6.22
N PHE A 40 0.65 -2.79 -5.32
CA PHE A 40 -0.37 -1.83 -4.90
C PHE A 40 -0.54 -0.67 -5.88
N ALA A 41 0.45 -0.44 -6.74
CA ALA A 41 0.43 0.67 -7.68
C ALA A 41 -0.68 0.48 -8.71
N GLN A 42 -1.03 -0.76 -9.09
CA GLN A 42 -2.19 -1.01 -9.95
C GLN A 42 -3.50 -0.44 -9.40
N VAL A 43 -3.69 -0.43 -8.08
CA VAL A 43 -4.92 0.09 -7.44
C VAL A 43 -4.89 1.63 -7.29
N GLU A 44 -3.70 2.24 -7.33
CA GLU A 44 -3.51 3.69 -7.16
C GLU A 44 -3.29 4.43 -8.49
N ALA A 45 -2.75 3.77 -9.52
CA ALA A 45 -2.39 4.35 -10.81
C ALA A 45 -3.61 4.80 -11.64
N ASP A 46 -4.81 4.31 -11.31
CA ASP A 46 -6.05 4.73 -11.96
C ASP A 46 -6.48 6.16 -11.56
N GLU A 47 -5.88 6.78 -10.52
CA GLU A 47 -6.21 8.13 -10.07
C GLU A 47 -4.97 9.06 -10.01
N GLN A 48 -4.34 9.34 -11.17
CA GLN A 48 -3.40 10.47 -11.26
C GLN A 48 -4.16 11.81 -11.11
N GLN A 49 -4.28 12.31 -9.88
CA GLN A 49 -4.75 13.67 -9.64
C GLN A 49 -3.57 14.62 -9.44
N VAL A 50 -3.54 15.68 -10.24
CA VAL A 50 -2.57 16.77 -10.07
C VAL A 50 -3.09 17.68 -8.97
N ASN A 51 -2.52 17.58 -7.77
CA ASN A 51 -2.86 18.52 -6.70
C ASN A 51 -2.21 19.88 -6.96
N LEU A 52 -3.03 20.86 -7.34
CA LEU A 52 -2.61 22.25 -7.56
C LEU A 52 -2.88 23.14 -6.33
N ASP A 53 -3.49 22.59 -5.27
CA ASP A 53 -3.80 23.29 -4.03
C ASP A 53 -2.75 23.02 -2.94
N ARG A 54 -2.72 23.86 -1.92
CA ARG A 54 -1.78 23.77 -0.78
C ARG A 54 -2.22 22.73 0.26
N PHE A 55 -3.43 22.21 0.13
CA PHE A 55 -3.98 21.22 1.03
C PHE A 55 -3.72 19.80 0.51
N PRO A 56 -3.37 18.84 1.38
CA PRO A 56 -3.18 17.46 0.98
C PRO A 56 -4.51 16.84 0.53
N LEU A 57 -4.48 16.09 -0.57
CA LEU A 57 -5.63 15.33 -1.06
C LEU A 57 -5.92 14.16 -0.11
N PHE A 58 -7.17 14.05 0.33
CA PHE A 58 -7.65 12.93 1.13
C PHE A 58 -8.23 11.86 0.20
N PHE A 59 -7.45 10.83 -0.08
CA PHE A 59 -7.94 9.66 -0.82
C PHE A 59 -8.48 8.60 0.13
N PRO A 60 -9.62 7.96 -0.16
CA PRO A 60 -10.04 6.77 0.57
C PRO A 60 -9.01 5.65 0.34
N GLU A 61 -8.70 4.83 1.35
CA GLU A 61 -7.86 3.63 1.16
C GLU A 61 -8.54 2.63 0.22
N ARG A 62 -7.83 2.16 -0.81
CA ARG A 62 -8.38 1.24 -1.84
C ARG A 62 -7.66 -0.11 -1.87
N ARG A 63 -6.45 -0.19 -1.31
CA ARG A 63 -5.66 -1.43 -1.28
C ARG A 63 -6.34 -2.43 -0.34
N ARG A 64 -6.71 -3.60 -0.85
CA ARG A 64 -7.47 -4.63 -0.09
C ARG A 64 -6.78 -5.01 1.23
N PHE A 65 -5.45 -5.10 1.22
CA PHE A 65 -4.62 -5.36 2.40
C PHE A 65 -4.75 -4.30 3.52
N PHE A 66 -5.23 -3.10 3.22
CA PHE A 66 -5.42 -2.05 4.22
C PHE A 66 -6.89 -1.81 4.54
N GLN A 67 -7.80 -2.10 3.61
CA GLN A 67 -9.24 -1.97 3.85
C GLN A 67 -9.79 -2.99 4.84
N GLU A 68 -9.33 -4.22 4.75
CA GLU A 68 -9.94 -5.30 5.53
C GLU A 68 -9.55 -5.22 7.01
N GLY A 69 -10.49 -5.43 7.93
CA GLY A 69 -10.22 -5.20 9.35
C GLY A 69 -9.84 -3.74 9.71
N SER A 70 -10.03 -2.77 8.80
CA SER A 70 -9.77 -1.34 9.07
C SER A 70 -10.58 -0.82 10.26
N GLY A 71 -11.76 -1.40 10.53
CA GLY A 71 -12.56 -1.10 11.71
C GLY A 71 -11.86 -1.41 13.04
N ASN A 72 -10.93 -2.40 13.08
CA ASN A 72 -10.12 -2.68 14.26
C ASN A 72 -9.09 -1.56 14.55
N PHE A 73 -8.84 -0.69 13.58
CA PHE A 73 -7.93 0.46 13.70
C PHE A 73 -8.67 1.81 13.68
N ASP A 74 -10.00 1.81 13.63
CA ASP A 74 -10.80 3.04 13.58
C ASP A 74 -11.03 3.59 15.00
N PHE A 75 -9.95 4.16 15.55
CA PHE A 75 -10.00 4.87 16.81
C PHE A 75 -10.33 6.35 16.55
N SER A 76 -11.55 6.73 16.90
CA SER A 76 -12.00 8.12 16.88
C SER A 76 -11.73 8.77 18.23
N LEU A 77 -10.82 9.73 18.28
CA LEU A 77 -10.82 10.71 19.38
C LEU A 77 -11.88 11.73 19.00
N GLY A 78 -12.86 11.97 19.88
CA GLY A 78 -14.10 12.74 19.63
C GLY A 78 -13.97 14.15 19.03
N SER A 79 -12.77 14.62 18.70
CA SER A 79 -12.48 15.78 17.84
C SER A 79 -12.49 15.49 16.34
N GLY A 80 -12.88 14.28 15.90
CA GLY A 80 -12.94 13.89 14.48
C GLY A 80 -11.59 13.48 13.89
N GLY A 81 -10.57 13.32 14.72
CA GLY A 81 -9.26 12.81 14.31
C GLY A 81 -9.24 11.30 14.26
N ARG A 82 -8.89 10.72 13.10
CA ARG A 82 -8.57 9.30 12.99
C ARG A 82 -7.10 9.08 13.37
N LEU A 83 -6.85 8.23 14.36
CA LEU A 83 -5.47 7.94 14.80
C LEU A 83 -4.66 7.18 13.74
N PHE A 84 -5.31 6.34 12.95
CA PHE A 84 -4.66 5.50 11.96
C PHE A 84 -5.13 5.85 10.55
N ASN A 85 -4.19 6.24 9.68
CA ASN A 85 -4.46 6.49 8.26
C ASN A 85 -3.48 5.69 7.40
N SER A 86 -3.93 4.56 6.87
CA SER A 86 -3.13 3.66 6.05
C SER A 86 -2.60 4.30 4.77
N ARG A 87 -3.26 5.35 4.23
CA ARG A 87 -2.79 6.06 3.04
C ARG A 87 -1.47 6.79 3.25
N ARG A 88 -1.06 7.03 4.50
CA ARG A 88 0.27 7.57 4.79
C ARG A 88 1.38 6.55 4.58
N ILE A 89 1.05 5.25 4.50
CA ILE A 89 2.01 4.16 4.28
C ILE A 89 2.33 4.05 2.78
N GLY A 90 3.61 4.18 2.45
CA GLY A 90 4.08 4.26 1.07
C GLY A 90 4.16 5.69 0.53
N LEU A 91 4.30 6.69 1.40
CA LEU A 91 4.53 8.08 1.04
C LEU A 91 5.76 8.65 1.76
N THR A 92 6.57 9.45 1.07
CA THR A 92 7.69 10.18 1.70
C THR A 92 7.15 11.19 2.73
N PRO A 93 7.79 11.34 3.92
CA PRO A 93 7.36 12.28 4.97
C PRO A 93 7.76 13.73 4.67
N THR A 94 7.55 14.21 3.45
CA THR A 94 7.93 15.54 2.95
C THR A 94 6.70 16.39 2.62
N ALA A 95 6.89 17.71 2.51
CA ALA A 95 5.83 18.65 2.12
C ALA A 95 5.20 18.31 0.75
N LYS A 96 5.95 17.62 -0.12
CA LYS A 96 5.45 16.93 -1.32
C LYS A 96 5.69 15.44 -1.14
N PRO A 97 4.69 14.64 -0.72
CA PRO A 97 4.86 13.21 -0.55
C PRO A 97 5.01 12.53 -1.92
N LEU A 98 6.05 11.72 -2.08
CA LEU A 98 6.23 10.88 -3.28
C LEU A 98 5.81 9.44 -2.95
N PRO A 99 5.23 8.70 -3.92
CA PRO A 99 4.93 7.28 -3.73
C PRO A 99 6.20 6.46 -3.50
N VAL A 100 6.18 5.62 -2.48
CA VAL A 100 7.25 4.69 -2.11
C VAL A 100 6.70 3.27 -2.19
N PRO A 101 7.27 2.40 -3.03
CA PRO A 101 6.80 1.02 -3.15
C PRO A 101 6.82 0.30 -1.80
N VAL A 102 5.70 -0.34 -1.47
CA VAL A 102 5.63 -1.26 -0.34
C VAL A 102 6.20 -2.60 -0.79
N ILE A 103 7.26 -3.07 -0.14
CA ILE A 103 7.92 -4.34 -0.49
C ILE A 103 7.28 -5.53 0.22
N GLY A 104 6.52 -5.28 1.29
CA GLY A 104 5.77 -6.31 1.99
C GLY A 104 5.12 -5.79 3.26
N GLY A 105 4.31 -6.64 3.87
CA GLY A 105 3.63 -6.32 5.11
C GLY A 105 2.98 -7.54 5.74
N ALA A 106 2.75 -7.44 7.04
CA ALA A 106 2.01 -8.41 7.81
C ALA A 106 0.94 -7.69 8.62
N ARG A 107 -0.23 -8.31 8.72
CA ARG A 107 -1.36 -7.78 9.47
C ARG A 107 -2.01 -8.89 10.25
N LEU A 108 -2.24 -8.66 11.54
CA LEU A 108 -2.98 -9.55 12.40
C LEU A 108 -4.15 -8.78 12.99
N VAL A 109 -5.37 -9.16 12.64
CA VAL A 109 -6.58 -8.46 13.09
C VAL A 109 -7.65 -9.45 13.52
N GLY A 110 -8.40 -9.06 14.55
CA GLY A 110 -9.57 -9.81 15.00
C GLY A 110 -9.78 -9.74 16.50
N ARG A 111 -10.49 -10.73 17.02
CA ARG A 111 -10.85 -10.81 18.44
C ARG A 111 -10.21 -12.03 19.09
N ALA A 112 -9.48 -11.81 20.18
CA ALA A 112 -8.95 -12.84 21.06
C ALA A 112 -9.69 -12.79 22.41
N GLY A 113 -10.65 -13.69 22.59
CA GLY A 113 -11.52 -13.68 23.78
C GLY A 113 -12.40 -12.42 23.82
N ALA A 114 -12.23 -11.59 24.84
CA ALA A 114 -12.94 -10.32 25.01
C ALA A 114 -12.23 -9.12 24.35
N TRP A 115 -11.02 -9.31 23.82
CA TRP A 115 -10.17 -8.22 23.33
C TRP A 115 -10.20 -8.15 21.80
N ASP A 116 -10.39 -6.96 21.25
CA ASP A 116 -10.11 -6.67 19.85
C ASP A 116 -8.62 -6.29 19.71
N ILE A 117 -7.91 -7.00 18.83
CA ILE A 117 -6.48 -6.85 18.60
C ILE A 117 -6.26 -6.49 17.13
N GLY A 118 -5.41 -5.51 16.90
CA GLY A 118 -4.93 -5.14 15.58
C GLY A 118 -3.43 -4.89 15.63
N LEU A 119 -2.66 -5.63 14.85
CA LEU A 119 -1.25 -5.40 14.58
C LEU A 119 -1.07 -5.26 13.08
N LEU A 120 -0.29 -4.26 12.68
CA LEU A 120 0.04 -4.00 11.28
C LEU A 120 1.50 -3.60 11.20
N GLU A 121 2.27 -4.34 10.40
CA GLU A 121 3.64 -4.03 10.05
C GLU A 121 3.74 -3.93 8.53
N VAL A 122 4.35 -2.86 8.04
CA VAL A 122 4.54 -2.66 6.60
C VAL A 122 5.93 -2.12 6.36
N GLN A 123 6.60 -2.72 5.38
CA GLN A 123 7.94 -2.33 4.98
C GLN A 123 7.88 -1.68 3.60
N THR A 124 8.45 -0.48 3.49
CA THR A 124 8.59 0.25 2.23
C THR A 124 10.02 0.18 1.74
N LYS A 125 10.21 0.24 0.44
CA LYS A 125 11.56 0.37 -0.14
C LYS A 125 12.20 1.65 0.40
N GLN A 126 13.47 1.56 0.80
CA GLN A 126 14.23 2.75 1.17
C GLN A 126 14.54 3.54 -0.11
N ILE A 127 14.34 4.86 -0.06
CA ILE A 127 14.71 5.80 -1.12
C ILE A 127 16.12 6.29 -0.86
#